data_AF-A0A6G0PXQ2-F1
#
_entry.id   AF-A0A6G0PXQ2-F1
#
_cell.length_a   1.000
_cell.length_b   1.000
_cell.length_c   1.000
_cell.angle_alpha   90.00
_cell.angle_beta   90.00
_cell.angle_gamma   90.00
#
_symmetry.space_group_name_H-M   'P 1'
#
loop_
_entity.id
_entity.type
_entity.pdbx_description
1 polymer ?
#
loop_
_entity_poly.entity_id
_entity_poly.type
_entity_poly.pdbx_seq_one_letter_code
_entity_poly.pdbx_strand_id
1 'polypeptide(L)' 'MTDKGIFTPTPVPQGSTDAALHFQSTVEMVLGDLVNKSVIVWIDDLLVFADTAEELLEAI' A
#
# COMPACT_ATOMS: atom_id res chain seq x y z
N MET A 1 20.64 -2.54 13.60
CA MET A 1 22.06 -2.22 13.84
C MET A 1 22.87 -3.36 13.29
N THR A 2 23.85 -3.08 12.43
CA THR A 2 24.78 -4.12 11.97
C THR A 2 26.13 -3.93 12.65
N ASP A 3 26.95 -4.97 12.63
CA ASP A 3 28.35 -4.95 13.07
C ASP A 3 29.19 -3.92 12.29
N LYS A 4 28.71 -3.45 11.13
CA LYS A 4 29.41 -2.54 10.21
C LYS A 4 28.94 -1.09 10.26
N GLY A 5 27.84 -0.78 10.94
CA GLY A 5 27.35 0.59 11.04
C GLY A 5 25.90 0.76 11.44
N ILE A 6 25.52 2.03 11.62
CA ILE A 6 24.16 2.47 11.91
C ILE A 6 23.61 3.15 10.66
N PHE A 7 22.50 2.60 10.15
CA PHE A 7 21.77 3.17 9.03
C PHE A 7 20.41 3.63 9.53
N THR A 8 20.08 4.90 9.28
CA THR A 8 18.77 5.46 9.59
C THR A 8 18.00 5.64 8.29
N PRO A 9 16.89 4.90 8.08
CA PRO A 9 16.09 5.05 6.88
C PRO A 9 15.39 6.41 6.89
N THR A 10 15.40 7.07 5.73
CA THR A 10 14.60 8.29 5.45
C THR A 10 13.16 7.98 5.04
N PRO A 11 12.88 6.92 4.25
CA PRO A 11 11.52 6.45 3.99
C PRO A 11 10.94 5.68 5.17
N VAL A 12 9.63 5.43 5.11
CA VAL A 12 8.92 4.60 6.09
C VAL A 12 9.52 3.18 6.11
N PRO A 13 10.04 2.70 7.25
CA PRO A 13 10.68 1.40 7.32
C PRO A 13 9.63 0.28 7.34
N GLN A 14 9.79 -0.71 6.47
CA GLN A 14 8.94 -1.91 6.44
C GLN A 14 9.11 -2.71 7.74
N GLY A 15 8.00 -3.21 8.29
CA GLY A 15 8.00 -3.99 9.54
C GLY A 15 8.03 -3.16 10.83
N SER A 16 7.90 -1.83 10.74
CA SER A 16 7.62 -0.98 11.90
C SER A 16 6.13 -0.97 12.23
N THR A 17 5.76 -0.92 13.51
CA THR A 17 4.36 -0.92 13.98
C THR A 17 3.54 0.19 13.33
N ASP A 18 4.10 1.38 13.19
CA ASP A 18 3.40 2.55 12.64
C ASP A 18 3.47 2.63 11.11
N ALA A 19 4.31 1.81 10.46
CA ALA A 19 4.49 1.85 9.01
C ALA A 19 3.23 1.41 8.27
N ALA A 20 2.55 0.39 8.76
CA ALA A 20 1.32 -0.12 8.15
C ALA A 20 0.21 0.94 8.12
N LEU A 21 -0.02 1.63 9.23
CA LEU A 21 -1.04 2.68 9.32
C LEU A 21 -0.69 3.89 8.45
N HIS A 22 0.60 4.28 8.44
CA HIS A 22 1.06 5.37 7.59
C HIS A 22 0.92 5.02 6.10
N PHE A 23 1.27 3.80 5.71
CA PHE A 23 1.11 3.31 4.34
C PHE A 23 -0.36 3.27 3.94
N GLN A 24 -1.22 2.64 4.74
CA GLN A 24 -2.65 2.57 4.47
C GLN A 24 -3.25 3.97 4.29
N SER A 25 -3.02 4.90 5.22
CA SER A 25 -3.55 6.27 5.12
C SER A 25 -3.05 7.02 3.88
N THR A 26 -1.79 6.82 3.51
CA THR A 26 -1.21 7.46 2.31
C THR A 26 -1.80 6.88 1.04
N VAL A 27 -1.97 5.57 0.98
CA VAL A 27 -2.51 4.87 -0.19
C VAL A 27 -4.00 5.15 -0.36
N GLU A 28 -4.78 5.18 0.72
CA GLU A 28 -6.18 5.60 0.70
C GLU A 28 -6.34 7.06 0.22
N MET A 29 -5.40 7.95 0.56
CA MET A 29 -5.42 9.33 0.05
C MET A 29 -5.16 9.38 -1.46
N VAL A 30 -4.19 8.61 -1.95
CA VAL A 30 -3.81 8.62 -3.38
C VAL A 30 -4.86 7.91 -4.25
N LEU A 31 -5.43 6.81 -3.77
CA LEU A 31 -6.40 5.99 -4.49
C LEU A 31 -7.85 6.30 -4.10
N GLY A 32 -8.11 7.38 -3.35
CA GLY A 32 -9.40 7.62 -2.69
C GLY A 32 -10.61 7.57 -3.62
N ASP A 33 -10.46 7.95 -4.89
CA ASP A 33 -11.53 7.87 -5.88
C ASP A 33 -11.87 6.43 -6.32
N LEU A 34 -10.93 5.50 -6.16
CA LEU A 34 -11.01 4.08 -6.51
C LEU A 34 -11.33 3.18 -5.30
N VAL A 35 -10.99 3.65 -4.09
CA VAL A 35 -11.24 2.92 -2.83
C VAL A 35 -12.74 2.60 -2.70
N ASN A 36 -13.04 1.34 -2.39
CA ASN A 36 -14.39 0.77 -2.31
C ASN A 36 -15.18 0.74 -3.63
N LYS A 37 -14.58 1.10 -4.77
CA LYS A 37 -15.19 0.98 -6.09
C LYS A 37 -14.55 -0.12 -6.92
N SER A 38 -13.22 -0.15 -6.95
CA SER A 38 -12.44 -1.14 -7.70
C SER A 38 -11.16 -1.57 -6.96
N VAL A 39 -10.83 -0.93 -5.83
CA VAL A 39 -9.71 -1.34 -4.97
C VAL A 39 -10.09 -1.34 -3.49
N ILE A 40 -9.59 -2.34 -2.76
CA ILE A 40 -9.60 -2.40 -1.30
C ILE A 40 -8.16 -2.30 -0.83
N VAL A 41 -7.90 -1.39 0.11
CA VAL A 41 -6.59 -1.22 0.75
C VAL A 41 -6.63 -1.94 2.09
N TRP A 42 -5.63 -2.79 2.36
CA TRP A 42 -5.54 -3.49 3.64
C TRP A 42 -4.08 -3.64 4.09
N ILE A 43 -3.68 -2.88 5.12
CA ILE A 43 -2.32 -2.91 5.70
C ILE A 43 -1.27 -2.70 4.59
N ASP A 44 -0.59 -3.75 4.14
CA ASP A 44 0.47 -3.69 3.14
C ASP A 44 -0.02 -4.12 1.73
N ASP A 45 -1.25 -4.61 1.60
CA ASP A 45 -1.80 -5.21 0.39
C ASP A 45 -2.87 -4.34 -0.28
N LEU A 46 -2.94 -4.46 -1.60
CA LEU A 46 -3.99 -3.89 -2.45
C LEU A 46 -4.74 -5.01 -3.14
N LEU A 47 -6.06 -5.04 -2.96
CA LEU A 47 -6.95 -5.96 -3.65
C LEU A 47 -7.75 -5.19 -4.71
N VAL A 48 -7.39 -5.38 -5.98
CA VAL A 48 -8.14 -4.83 -7.12
C VAL A 48 -9.18 -5.85 -7.57
N PHE A 49 -10.40 -5.38 -7.87
CA PHE A 49 -11.52 -6.23 -8.29
C PHE A 49 -12.31 -5.58 -9.42
N ALA A 50 -12.87 -6.43 -10.28
CA ALA A 50 -13.74 -6.08 -11.41
C ALA A 50 -14.66 -7.26 -11.77
N ASP A 51 -15.70 -7.02 -12.55
CA ASP A 51 -16.69 -8.04 -12.92
C ASP A 51 -16.21 -8.96 -14.07
N THR A 52 -15.32 -8.44 -14.93
CA THR A 52 -14.74 -9.18 -16.06
C THR A 52 -13.22 -9.18 -16.03
N ALA A 53 -12.62 -10.12 -16.76
CA ALA A 53 -11.15 -10.20 -16.89
C ALA A 53 -10.60 -9.00 -17.68
N GLU A 54 -11.32 -8.54 -18.70
CA GLU A 54 -10.98 -7.35 -19.47
C GLU A 54 -10.96 -6.09 -18.60
N GLU A 55 -12.02 -5.85 -17.80
CA GLU A 55 -12.07 -4.71 -16.89
C GLU A 55 -10.99 -4.79 -15.80
N LEU A 56 -10.69 -6.00 -15.32
CA LEU A 56 -9.58 -6.18 -14.37
C LEU A 56 -8.26 -5.78 -15.04
N LEU A 57 -7.99 -6.22 -16.26
CA LEU A 57 -6.79 -5.87 -17.04
C LEU A 57 -6.68 -4.37 -17.32
N GLU A 58 -7.78 -3.65 -17.44
CA GLU A 58 -7.78 -2.19 -17.58
C GLU A 58 -7.51 -1.45 -16.25
N ALA A 59 -7.78 -2.10 -15.11
CA ALA A 59 -7.64 -1.52 -13.78
C ALA A 59 -6.23 -1.69 -13.15
N ILE A 60 -5.36 -2.52 -13.74
CA ILE A 60 -3.97 -2.79 -13.31
C ILE A 60 -2.94 -2.20 -14.28
#